data_AF-A0A542ZQD9-F1
#
_entry.id   AF-A0A542ZQD9-F1
#
_cell.length_a   1.000
_cell.length_b   1.000
_cell.length_c   1.000
_cell.angle_alpha   90.00
_cell.angle_beta   90.00
_cell.angle_gamma   90.00
#
_symmetry.space_group_name_H-M   'P 1'
#
loop_
_entity.id
_entity.type
_entity.pdbx_description
1 polymer ?
#
loop_
_entity_poly.entity_id
_entity_poly.type
_entity_poly.pdbx_seq_one_letter_code
_entity_poly.pdbx_strand_id
1 'polypeptide(L)'
;MSVSHTTRRIAATAAGAALLAGGVLIQPWTADAAADVPTQLNGYALSEAERSNMRLLVDRADELPGDHEQRAHTLAVATWWAIKEGPLSIPASDIYNNCHENGADHRGGDGDPLFECNDPAGTDIWQVGIHGVQVAAVSADQVSTVLPGSSVDDALVASLSDHGVDPEGETGQAVRNGSQRLQQGWLARHAVLGTVAVAQAAEAECLSGAEASWCFSTGTATWPSQYRYAPDLATSLAVVSELEQAYADMLDGVVADAPAETPVEDAPTTSVPTADTATAQATVLNTGGIGLNVRASSSFSSEVVGFLQTGEQVTITCQTVGDAVHNGIAGWTTDLWNRTDAGAYVADSWLDTGHSYRIPGIPDCADLDSGVEPTAEPTTEPTPEPTAEPTTNPTTQPGGSLMVPPGELVAVRQGQGHYSQWTDCGPTSAVVVTLAMGITPEGWDPNAPVHAIQAMREPAHMNVSADAHVNGTSSAEVAAGLASYGISTREVHTTDEILSAAQQGKPSVINGMTAVFPWQQDLSDPSYQVAHWVALLGYDAGTGEYLVVDPVSSVDANQVHRATEDQVRAYIEARGWSLGVIAE
;
A
#
# COMPACT_ATOMS: atom_id res chain seq x y z
N MET A 1 7.16 -60.92 -33.60
CA MET A 1 7.18 -62.07 -32.68
C MET A 1 7.68 -61.59 -31.33
N SER A 2 6.93 -61.90 -30.29
CA SER A 2 6.98 -61.33 -28.93
C SER A 2 8.34 -61.47 -28.24
N VAL A 3 8.80 -60.42 -27.57
CA VAL A 3 9.88 -60.50 -26.55
C VAL A 3 9.36 -59.88 -25.26
N SER A 4 9.18 -60.76 -24.27
CA SER A 4 8.74 -60.49 -22.90
C SER A 4 9.92 -59.96 -22.09
N HIS A 5 9.77 -58.81 -21.45
CA HIS A 5 10.73 -58.31 -20.45
C HIS A 5 10.37 -58.85 -19.07
N THR A 6 11.25 -59.67 -18.52
CA THR A 6 11.19 -60.25 -17.18
C THR A 6 11.70 -59.25 -16.15
N THR A 7 10.85 -58.93 -15.17
CA THR A 7 11.17 -58.15 -13.98
C THR A 7 12.17 -58.89 -13.08
N ARG A 8 13.28 -58.26 -12.69
CA ARG A 8 14.11 -58.67 -11.55
C ARG A 8 14.08 -57.59 -10.48
N ARG A 9 13.51 -57.93 -9.33
CA ARG A 9 13.66 -57.21 -8.06
C ARG A 9 15.07 -57.47 -7.53
N ILE A 10 15.81 -56.41 -7.21
CA ILE A 10 17.01 -56.48 -6.37
C ILE A 10 16.62 -55.85 -5.03
N ALA A 11 16.68 -56.66 -3.97
CA ALA A 11 16.58 -56.22 -2.59
C ALA A 11 17.87 -55.49 -2.21
N ALA A 12 17.76 -54.25 -1.75
CA ALA A 12 18.87 -53.51 -1.15
C ALA A 12 18.95 -53.87 0.34
N THR A 13 20.03 -54.53 0.72
CA THR A 13 20.41 -54.77 2.11
C THR A 13 21.10 -53.51 2.63
N ALA A 14 20.49 -52.86 3.63
CA ALA A 14 21.12 -51.79 4.39
C ALA A 14 22.22 -52.37 5.30
N ALA A 15 23.44 -51.87 5.17
CA ALA A 15 24.49 -52.01 6.16
C ALA A 15 25.20 -50.66 6.27
N GLY A 16 25.02 -50.02 7.41
CA GLY A 16 25.52 -48.68 7.69
C GLY A 16 27.05 -48.60 7.75
N ALA A 17 27.56 -47.51 7.20
CA ALA A 17 28.83 -46.94 7.57
C ALA A 17 28.55 -45.45 7.84
N ALA A 18 28.46 -45.09 9.12
CA ALA A 18 28.40 -43.70 9.55
C ALA A 18 29.78 -43.07 9.35
N LEU A 19 29.92 -42.28 8.29
CA LEU A 19 30.97 -41.29 8.14
C LEU A 19 30.37 -39.96 8.59
N LEU A 20 30.87 -39.45 9.72
CA LEU A 20 30.59 -38.12 10.23
C LEU A 20 31.25 -37.09 9.30
N ALA A 21 30.53 -36.67 8.26
CA ALA A 21 30.74 -35.40 7.60
C ALA A 21 29.62 -34.47 8.07
N GLY A 22 29.97 -33.41 8.79
CA GLY A 22 29.04 -32.41 9.31
C GLY A 22 28.48 -31.51 8.20
N GLY A 23 27.88 -32.11 7.18
CA GLY A 23 27.00 -31.39 6.26
C GLY A 23 25.64 -31.28 6.92
N VAL A 24 25.28 -30.07 7.37
CA VAL A 24 23.89 -29.72 7.65
C VAL A 24 23.15 -29.87 6.33
N LEU A 25 22.48 -31.00 6.14
CA LEU A 25 21.48 -31.16 5.09
C LEU A 25 20.31 -30.26 5.48
N ILE A 26 20.18 -29.12 4.80
CA ILE A 26 18.98 -28.29 4.85
C ILE A 26 17.81 -29.19 4.46
N GLN A 27 16.97 -29.55 5.43
CA GLN A 27 15.72 -30.23 5.14
C GLN A 27 14.83 -29.25 4.37
N PRO A 28 14.16 -29.66 3.29
CA PRO A 28 13.16 -28.80 2.65
C PRO A 28 12.10 -28.44 3.70
N TRP A 29 11.84 -27.14 3.82
CA TRP A 29 10.92 -26.55 4.78
C TRP A 29 9.57 -27.27 4.76
N THR A 30 9.24 -27.99 5.84
CA THR A 30 7.90 -28.50 6.06
C THR A 30 7.08 -27.43 6.76
N ALA A 31 6.02 -26.98 6.12
CA ALA A 31 5.24 -25.77 6.39
C ALA A 31 4.47 -25.70 7.74
N ASP A 32 4.80 -26.51 8.75
CA ASP A 32 3.85 -26.80 9.84
C ASP A 32 4.16 -26.15 11.21
N ALA A 33 5.09 -25.20 11.33
CA ALA A 33 5.37 -24.57 12.64
C ALA A 33 5.80 -23.10 12.66
N ALA A 34 5.73 -22.36 11.54
CA ALA A 34 6.05 -20.94 11.58
C ALA A 34 4.86 -20.17 12.18
N ALA A 35 5.13 -19.29 13.14
CA ALA A 35 4.20 -18.28 13.64
C ALA A 35 3.44 -17.59 12.49
N ASP A 36 2.23 -17.11 12.76
CA ASP A 36 1.35 -16.50 11.76
C ASP A 36 1.98 -15.24 11.16
N VAL A 37 2.80 -15.41 10.11
CA VAL A 37 3.33 -14.30 9.30
C VAL A 37 2.14 -13.51 8.79
N PRO A 38 2.14 -12.16 8.90
CA PRO A 38 1.04 -11.34 8.44
C PRO A 38 0.68 -11.69 6.99
N THR A 39 -0.62 -11.75 6.72
CA THR A 39 -1.12 -11.93 5.34
C THR A 39 -1.20 -10.62 4.59
N GLN A 40 -1.17 -9.49 5.30
CA GLN A 40 -1.29 -8.16 4.76
C GLN A 40 -0.42 -7.19 5.55
N LEU A 41 0.01 -6.11 4.91
CA LEU A 41 0.75 -5.01 5.51
C LEU A 41 0.24 -3.70 4.89
N ASN A 42 -0.09 -2.70 5.71
CA ASN A 42 -0.73 -1.45 5.27
C ASN A 42 -1.96 -1.68 4.35
N GLY A 43 -2.76 -2.71 4.64
CA GLY A 43 -3.92 -3.12 3.83
C GLY A 43 -3.61 -3.83 2.51
N TYR A 44 -2.33 -4.06 2.17
CA TYR A 44 -1.92 -4.77 0.96
C TYR A 44 -1.55 -6.22 1.28
N ALA A 45 -2.04 -7.17 0.49
CA ALA A 45 -1.69 -8.57 0.66
C ALA A 45 -0.19 -8.84 0.39
N LEU A 46 0.43 -9.62 1.27
CA LEU A 46 1.80 -10.11 1.09
C LEU A 46 1.81 -11.36 0.20
N SER A 47 2.73 -11.40 -0.76
CA SER A 47 3.04 -12.55 -1.59
C SER A 47 3.64 -13.70 -0.79
N GLU A 48 3.65 -14.91 -1.36
CA GLU A 48 4.30 -16.05 -0.70
C GLU A 48 5.82 -15.85 -0.56
N ALA A 49 6.46 -15.19 -1.54
CA ALA A 49 7.88 -14.89 -1.48
C ALA A 49 8.20 -13.91 -0.33
N GLU A 50 7.41 -12.84 -0.18
CA GLU A 50 7.56 -11.89 0.93
C GLU A 50 7.43 -12.60 2.28
N ARG A 51 6.37 -13.40 2.45
CA ARG A 51 6.16 -14.16 3.70
C ARG A 51 7.26 -15.19 3.95
N SER A 52 7.75 -15.86 2.91
CA SER A 52 8.86 -16.82 3.03
C SER A 52 10.16 -16.11 3.44
N ASN A 53 10.43 -14.94 2.89
CA ASN A 53 11.61 -14.15 3.26
C ASN A 53 11.51 -13.63 4.69
N MET A 54 10.33 -13.19 5.15
CA MET A 54 10.11 -12.81 6.56
C MET A 54 10.42 -13.97 7.52
N ARG A 55 10.02 -15.21 7.20
CA ARG A 55 10.35 -16.40 8.02
C ARG A 55 11.86 -16.64 8.07
N LEU A 56 12.55 -16.51 6.94
CA LEU A 56 14.01 -16.64 6.89
C LEU A 56 14.70 -15.64 7.83
N LEU A 57 14.18 -14.41 7.91
CA LEU A 57 14.70 -13.40 8.82
C LEU A 57 14.47 -13.76 10.30
N VAL A 58 13.28 -14.25 10.63
CA VAL A 58 12.93 -14.71 11.99
C VAL A 58 13.84 -15.86 12.44
N ASP A 59 14.12 -16.83 11.55
CA ASP A 59 14.98 -17.98 11.84
C ASP A 59 16.42 -17.58 12.24
N ARG A 60 16.86 -16.40 11.82
CA ARG A 60 18.21 -15.86 12.10
C ARG A 60 18.18 -14.75 13.14
N ALA A 61 17.02 -14.43 13.73
CA ALA A 61 16.85 -13.28 14.59
C ALA A 61 17.65 -13.37 15.91
N ASP A 62 17.92 -14.58 16.41
CA ASP A 62 18.73 -14.77 17.62
C ASP A 62 20.20 -14.35 17.46
N GLU A 63 20.66 -14.25 16.21
CA GLU A 63 21.99 -13.77 15.87
C GLU A 63 22.05 -12.24 15.74
N LEU A 64 20.90 -11.56 15.71
CA LEU A 64 20.85 -10.10 15.69
C LEU A 64 21.27 -9.54 17.06
N PRO A 65 22.02 -8.43 17.08
CA PRO A 65 22.36 -7.74 18.32
C PRO A 65 21.11 -7.13 18.97
N GLY A 66 21.16 -6.99 20.28
CA GLY A 66 20.10 -6.36 21.07
C GLY A 66 19.18 -7.34 21.77
N ASP A 67 18.25 -6.79 22.55
CA ASP A 67 17.15 -7.52 23.18
C ASP A 67 16.01 -7.82 22.18
N HIS A 68 14.95 -8.46 22.67
CA HIS A 68 13.81 -8.89 21.86
C HIS A 68 13.17 -7.74 21.06
N GLU A 69 12.93 -6.61 21.71
CA GLU A 69 12.31 -5.42 21.11
C GLU A 69 13.25 -4.80 20.06
N GLN A 70 14.54 -4.69 20.37
CA GLN A 70 15.55 -4.18 19.45
C GLN A 70 15.69 -5.05 18.19
N ARG A 71 15.58 -6.38 18.34
CA ARG A 71 15.61 -7.33 17.21
C ARG A 71 14.37 -7.18 16.34
N ALA A 72 13.18 -7.09 16.95
CA ALA A 72 11.94 -6.86 16.23
C ALA A 72 11.98 -5.54 15.42
N HIS A 73 12.48 -4.47 16.04
CA HIS A 73 12.70 -3.17 15.36
C HIS A 73 13.66 -3.29 14.18
N THR A 74 14.83 -3.89 14.39
CA THR A 74 15.86 -4.07 13.35
C THR A 74 15.30 -4.87 12.16
N LEU A 75 14.54 -5.92 12.43
CA LEU A 75 13.87 -6.72 11.42
C LEU A 75 12.79 -5.92 10.68
N ALA A 76 11.99 -5.15 11.40
CA ALA A 76 10.91 -4.34 10.84
C ALA A 76 11.44 -3.28 9.87
N VAL A 77 12.46 -2.52 10.27
CA VAL A 77 13.06 -1.48 9.40
C VAL A 77 13.68 -2.11 8.15
N ALA A 78 14.47 -3.18 8.30
CA ALA A 78 15.07 -3.86 7.15
C ALA A 78 14.02 -4.46 6.21
N THR A 79 12.92 -4.98 6.75
CA THR A 79 11.81 -5.54 5.97
C THR A 79 11.03 -4.45 5.25
N TRP A 80 10.73 -3.33 5.92
CA TRP A 80 10.12 -2.16 5.31
C TRP A 80 10.95 -1.67 4.12
N TRP A 81 12.27 -1.60 4.30
CA TRP A 81 13.17 -1.22 3.22
C TRP A 81 13.14 -2.20 2.06
N ALA A 82 13.26 -3.50 2.35
CA ALA A 82 13.27 -4.55 1.36
C ALA A 82 11.96 -4.65 0.57
N ILE A 83 10.82 -4.47 1.23
CA ILE A 83 9.50 -4.54 0.59
C ILE A 83 9.23 -3.30 -0.24
N LYS A 84 9.54 -2.10 0.29
CA LYS A 84 9.52 -0.83 -0.43
C LYS A 84 10.34 -0.94 -1.72
N GLU A 85 11.55 -1.45 -1.62
CA GLU A 85 12.47 -1.53 -2.76
C GLU A 85 12.20 -2.72 -3.68
N GLY A 86 11.34 -3.67 -3.30
CA GLY A 86 10.95 -4.81 -4.15
C GLY A 86 11.67 -6.15 -3.91
N PRO A 87 12.96 -6.24 -3.47
CA PRO A 87 13.65 -7.52 -3.27
C PRO A 87 12.98 -8.49 -2.32
N LEU A 88 12.15 -8.03 -1.39
CA LEU A 88 11.41 -8.94 -0.51
C LEU A 88 10.44 -9.85 -1.29
N SER A 89 10.01 -9.46 -2.49
CA SER A 89 9.16 -10.27 -3.39
C SER A 89 9.91 -11.30 -4.22
N ILE A 90 11.24 -11.31 -4.15
CA ILE A 90 12.10 -12.24 -4.89
C ILE A 90 12.35 -13.47 -4.01
N PRO A 91 12.15 -14.72 -4.50
CA PRO A 91 12.45 -15.91 -3.72
C PRO A 91 13.90 -15.90 -3.19
N ALA A 92 14.14 -16.22 -1.92
CA ALA A 92 15.48 -16.25 -1.33
C ALA A 92 16.49 -17.14 -2.09
N SER A 93 16.00 -18.15 -2.83
CA SER A 93 16.82 -19.01 -3.68
C SER A 93 17.44 -18.27 -4.87
N ASP A 94 16.89 -17.12 -5.25
CA ASP A 94 17.31 -16.38 -6.43
C ASP A 94 18.36 -15.35 -6.03
N ILE A 95 19.51 -15.40 -6.71
CA ILE A 95 20.58 -14.42 -6.49
C ILE A 95 20.16 -13.13 -7.18
N TYR A 96 19.66 -12.19 -6.38
CA TYR A 96 19.35 -10.85 -6.82
C TYR A 96 20.60 -9.97 -6.80
N ASN A 97 20.78 -9.16 -7.84
CA ASN A 97 21.74 -8.07 -7.90
C ASN A 97 21.01 -6.77 -8.24
N ASN A 98 21.36 -5.69 -7.55
CA ASN A 98 20.92 -4.36 -7.92
C ASN A 98 22.06 -3.36 -7.76
N CYS A 99 22.57 -2.85 -8.88
CA CYS A 99 23.61 -1.83 -8.91
C CYS A 99 23.28 -0.63 -9.77
N HIS A 100 23.78 0.54 -9.39
CA HIS A 100 23.81 1.71 -10.25
C HIS A 100 25.14 1.74 -11.03
N GLU A 101 25.10 1.40 -12.32
CA GLU A 101 26.27 1.41 -13.20
C GLU A 101 26.09 2.40 -14.35
N ASN A 102 27.08 3.26 -14.59
CA ASN A 102 27.11 4.19 -15.72
C ASN A 102 25.87 5.11 -15.83
N GLY A 103 25.25 5.47 -14.70
CA GLY A 103 24.04 6.30 -14.67
C GLY A 103 22.74 5.51 -14.87
N ALA A 104 22.77 4.17 -14.81
CA ALA A 104 21.60 3.32 -14.95
C ALA A 104 21.56 2.23 -13.87
N ASP A 105 20.37 1.92 -13.38
CA ASP A 105 20.18 0.79 -12.47
C ASP A 105 20.20 -0.52 -13.26
N HIS A 106 21.17 -1.38 -12.96
CA HIS A 106 21.18 -2.80 -13.29
C HIS A 106 20.44 -3.53 -12.18
N ARG A 107 19.21 -3.94 -12.48
CA ARG A 107 18.33 -4.69 -11.59
C ARG A 107 18.09 -6.04 -12.24
N GLY A 108 18.55 -7.11 -11.63
CA GLY A 108 18.49 -8.40 -12.31
C GLY A 108 18.87 -9.57 -11.41
N GLY A 109 18.01 -10.60 -11.44
CA GLY A 109 18.32 -11.94 -11.00
C GLY A 109 18.97 -12.74 -12.12
N ASP A 110 20.00 -12.19 -12.78
CA ASP A 110 20.75 -12.86 -13.85
C ASP A 110 21.31 -14.22 -13.38
N GLY A 111 21.23 -14.48 -12.08
CA GLY A 111 21.60 -15.72 -11.45
C GLY A 111 23.12 -15.90 -11.46
N ASP A 112 23.87 -14.85 -11.79
CA ASP A 112 25.32 -14.87 -11.78
C ASP A 112 25.83 -14.53 -10.36
N PRO A 113 26.25 -15.55 -9.57
CA PRO A 113 26.84 -15.36 -8.25
C PRO A 113 28.16 -14.58 -8.27
N LEU A 114 28.79 -14.44 -9.45
CA LEU A 114 30.09 -13.79 -9.62
C LEU A 114 29.96 -12.39 -10.22
N PHE A 115 28.74 -11.89 -10.41
CA PHE A 115 28.52 -10.54 -10.88
C PHE A 115 29.07 -9.52 -9.88
N GLU A 116 29.95 -8.63 -10.35
CA GLU A 116 30.54 -7.55 -9.57
C GLU A 116 30.03 -6.20 -10.09
N CYS A 117 29.46 -5.41 -9.19
CA CYS A 117 28.97 -4.08 -9.51
C CYS A 117 30.14 -3.14 -9.86
N ASN A 118 30.29 -2.82 -11.14
CA ASN A 118 31.38 -1.97 -11.62
C ASN A 118 30.92 -0.53 -11.80
N ASP A 119 30.90 0.23 -10.71
CA ASP A 119 30.91 1.68 -10.80
C ASP A 119 32.36 2.19 -11.04
N PRO A 120 32.67 2.76 -12.22
CA PRO A 120 33.97 3.34 -12.52
C PRO A 120 34.30 4.58 -11.68
N ALA A 121 33.30 5.25 -11.07
CA ALA A 121 33.54 6.34 -10.12
C ALA A 121 34.01 5.83 -8.75
N GLY A 122 33.75 4.55 -8.45
CA GLY A 122 34.25 3.86 -7.26
C GLY A 122 33.64 4.36 -5.95
N THR A 123 32.54 5.14 -6.01
CA THR A 123 31.97 5.76 -4.82
C THR A 123 30.84 4.96 -4.22
N ASP A 124 30.09 4.19 -5.02
CA ASP A 124 28.85 3.58 -4.51
C ASP A 124 28.71 2.13 -4.97
N ILE A 125 29.02 1.20 -4.06
CA ILE A 125 28.78 -0.22 -4.28
C ILE A 125 27.37 -0.51 -3.79
N TRP A 126 26.45 -0.66 -4.73
CA TRP A 126 25.10 -1.11 -4.46
C TRP A 126 25.06 -2.59 -4.85
N GLN A 127 25.11 -3.50 -3.87
CA GLN A 127 24.91 -4.92 -4.14
C GLN A 127 24.17 -5.53 -2.95
N VAL A 128 23.00 -6.11 -3.23
CA VAL A 128 22.00 -6.38 -2.19
C VAL A 128 21.36 -7.75 -2.35
N GLY A 129 21.12 -8.39 -1.21
CA GLY A 129 20.34 -9.63 -1.09
C GLY A 129 18.87 -9.34 -0.82
N ILE A 130 18.25 -10.18 0.02
CA ILE A 130 16.83 -10.09 0.41
C ILE A 130 16.45 -8.75 1.07
N HIS A 131 17.42 -7.92 1.45
CA HIS A 131 17.21 -6.74 2.27
C HIS A 131 17.09 -5.42 1.51
N GLY A 132 16.87 -5.40 0.19
CA GLY A 132 16.61 -4.13 -0.53
C GLY A 132 17.88 -3.37 -0.93
N VAL A 133 17.72 -2.36 -1.80
CA VAL A 133 18.80 -1.64 -2.51
C VAL A 133 19.55 -0.67 -1.58
N GLN A 134 20.78 -0.29 -1.91
CA GLN A 134 21.44 0.87 -1.30
C GLN A 134 22.05 0.76 0.10
N VAL A 135 22.63 -0.40 0.43
CA VAL A 135 23.29 -0.59 1.72
C VAL A 135 24.77 -0.24 1.63
N ALA A 136 25.30 0.47 2.64
CA ALA A 136 26.74 0.68 2.76
C ALA A 136 27.48 -0.67 2.79
N ALA A 137 28.64 -0.73 2.13
CA ALA A 137 29.43 -1.96 2.03
C ALA A 137 29.74 -2.55 3.42
N VAL A 138 29.42 -3.83 3.63
CA VAL A 138 29.70 -4.53 4.89
C VAL A 138 31.22 -4.75 5.04
N SER A 139 31.82 -4.04 5.98
CA SER A 139 33.26 -4.13 6.27
C SER A 139 33.60 -5.33 7.17
N ALA A 140 34.88 -5.73 7.18
CA ALA A 140 35.38 -6.75 8.11
C ALA A 140 35.15 -6.36 9.58
N ASP A 141 35.24 -5.06 9.90
CA ASP A 141 34.97 -4.56 11.25
C ASP A 141 33.49 -4.74 11.63
N GLN A 142 32.58 -4.49 10.69
CA GLN A 142 31.14 -4.76 10.89
C GLN A 142 30.87 -6.25 11.12
N VAL A 143 31.52 -7.16 10.38
CA VAL A 143 31.39 -8.61 10.61
C VAL A 143 31.75 -8.94 12.06
N SER A 144 32.90 -8.46 12.56
CA SER A 144 33.32 -8.74 13.93
C SER A 144 32.44 -8.11 15.00
N THR A 145 31.75 -7.01 14.67
CA THR A 145 30.87 -6.29 15.60
C THR A 145 29.51 -6.95 15.69
N VAL A 146 28.93 -7.33 14.55
CA VAL A 146 27.58 -7.91 14.45
C VAL A 146 27.59 -9.42 14.74
N LEU A 147 28.64 -10.13 14.33
CA LEU A 147 28.83 -11.56 14.55
C LEU A 147 30.11 -11.83 15.37
N PRO A 148 30.10 -11.56 16.69
CA PRO A 148 31.29 -11.73 17.52
C PRO A 148 31.86 -13.14 17.44
N GLY A 149 33.14 -13.24 17.08
CA GLY A 149 33.85 -14.52 16.95
C GLY A 149 33.79 -15.15 15.55
N SER A 150 33.03 -14.58 14.61
CA SER A 150 33.03 -15.01 13.21
C SER A 150 34.11 -14.26 12.43
N SER A 151 34.81 -14.95 11.54
CA SER A 151 35.66 -14.33 10.53
C SER A 151 34.84 -13.87 9.32
N VAL A 152 35.43 -13.04 8.45
CA VAL A 152 34.83 -12.70 7.15
C VAL A 152 34.55 -13.95 6.32
N ASP A 153 35.45 -14.94 6.38
CA ASP A 153 35.30 -16.18 5.63
C ASP A 153 34.12 -17.02 6.15
N ASP A 154 33.94 -17.09 7.48
CA ASP A 154 32.78 -17.78 8.09
C ASP A 154 31.46 -17.15 7.64
N ALA A 155 31.39 -15.80 7.64
CA ALA A 155 30.21 -15.07 7.19
C ALA A 155 29.94 -15.25 5.69
N LEU A 156 30.98 -15.33 4.85
CA LEU A 156 30.82 -15.63 3.42
C LEU A 156 30.30 -17.05 3.20
N VAL A 157 30.82 -18.04 3.93
CA VAL A 157 30.36 -19.43 3.88
C VAL A 157 28.88 -19.55 4.27
N ALA A 158 28.47 -18.86 5.34
CA ALA A 158 27.07 -18.81 5.76
C ALA A 158 26.18 -18.17 4.69
N SER A 159 26.57 -16.99 4.18
CA SER A 159 25.83 -16.28 3.13
C SER A 159 25.66 -17.13 1.85
N LEU A 160 26.73 -17.80 1.39
CA LEU A 160 26.66 -18.71 0.25
C LEU A 160 25.67 -19.85 0.49
N SER A 161 25.70 -20.43 1.69
CA SER A 161 24.81 -21.54 2.07
C SER A 161 23.34 -21.12 2.14
N ASP A 162 23.05 -19.92 2.67
CA ASP A 162 21.70 -19.35 2.74
C ASP A 162 21.06 -19.19 1.35
N HIS A 163 21.89 -18.98 0.32
CA HIS A 163 21.47 -18.86 -1.08
C HIS A 163 21.70 -20.13 -1.91
N GLY A 164 21.92 -21.28 -1.27
CA GLY A 164 22.05 -22.57 -1.95
C GLY A 164 23.30 -22.72 -2.82
N VAL A 165 24.33 -21.88 -2.61
CA VAL A 165 25.62 -21.96 -3.29
C VAL A 165 26.59 -22.78 -2.44
N ASP A 166 27.17 -23.85 -3.02
CA ASP A 166 28.19 -24.66 -2.35
C ASP A 166 29.44 -23.83 -2.04
N PRO A 167 29.77 -23.57 -0.75
CA PRO A 167 30.92 -22.74 -0.38
C PRO A 167 32.28 -23.34 -0.75
N GLU A 168 32.32 -24.66 -0.96
CA GLU A 168 33.52 -25.39 -1.38
C GLU A 168 33.55 -25.66 -2.90
N GLY A 169 32.45 -25.36 -3.59
CA GLY A 169 32.34 -25.42 -5.04
C GLY A 169 33.12 -24.30 -5.74
N GLU A 170 33.25 -24.41 -7.07
CA GLU A 170 33.98 -23.43 -7.90
C GLU A 170 33.48 -21.99 -7.68
N THR A 171 32.15 -21.81 -7.67
CA THR A 171 31.51 -20.53 -7.38
C THR A 171 31.80 -20.03 -5.97
N GLY A 172 31.60 -20.86 -4.94
CA GLY A 172 31.82 -20.46 -3.55
C GLY A 172 33.28 -20.07 -3.29
N GLN A 173 34.22 -20.82 -3.87
CA GLN A 173 35.64 -20.50 -3.81
C GLN A 173 35.98 -19.22 -4.61
N ALA A 174 35.31 -18.97 -5.74
CA ALA A 174 35.49 -17.73 -6.50
C ALA A 174 34.99 -16.50 -5.73
N VAL A 175 33.90 -16.62 -4.97
CA VAL A 175 33.41 -15.55 -4.07
C VAL A 175 34.39 -15.33 -2.92
N ARG A 176 34.78 -16.40 -2.22
CA ARG A 176 35.67 -16.33 -1.05
C ARG A 176 37.06 -15.81 -1.37
N ASN A 177 37.60 -16.16 -2.54
CA ASN A 177 38.91 -15.70 -3.02
C ASN A 177 38.82 -14.51 -3.99
N GLY A 178 37.62 -13.98 -4.19
CA GLY A 178 37.33 -12.94 -5.18
C GLY A 178 37.82 -11.56 -4.76
N SER A 179 37.36 -10.55 -5.50
CA SER A 179 37.66 -9.17 -5.13
C SER A 179 37.03 -8.83 -3.78
N GLN A 180 37.59 -7.83 -3.07
CA GLN A 180 36.96 -7.29 -1.86
C GLN A 180 35.51 -6.84 -2.13
N ARG A 181 35.24 -6.33 -3.34
CA ARG A 181 33.91 -5.88 -3.74
C ARG A 181 32.93 -7.04 -3.85
N LEU A 182 33.33 -8.14 -4.48
CA LEU A 182 32.51 -9.35 -4.56
C LEU A 182 32.20 -9.90 -3.16
N GLN A 183 33.22 -9.96 -2.29
CA GLN A 183 33.03 -10.38 -0.90
C GLN A 183 32.04 -9.47 -0.15
N GLN A 184 32.16 -8.14 -0.28
CA GLN A 184 31.24 -7.20 0.36
C GLN A 184 29.80 -7.37 -0.12
N GLY A 185 29.59 -7.58 -1.42
CA GLY A 185 28.26 -7.87 -1.96
C GLY A 185 27.66 -9.17 -1.41
N TRP A 186 28.48 -10.21 -1.19
CA TRP A 186 28.04 -11.44 -0.55
C TRP A 186 27.81 -11.29 0.96
N LEU A 187 28.60 -10.48 1.66
CA LEU A 187 28.33 -10.17 3.08
C LEU A 187 27.01 -9.40 3.25
N ALA A 188 26.66 -8.51 2.32
CA ALA A 188 25.37 -7.81 2.33
C ALA A 188 24.15 -8.73 2.09
N ARG A 189 24.39 -9.94 1.57
CA ARG A 189 23.36 -10.99 1.41
C ARG A 189 23.14 -11.83 2.66
N HIS A 190 24.11 -11.84 3.57
CA HIS A 190 24.00 -12.59 4.81
C HIS A 190 22.82 -12.04 5.64
N ALA A 191 21.87 -12.91 6.02
CA ALA A 191 20.62 -12.48 6.66
C ALA A 191 20.82 -11.53 7.85
N VAL A 192 21.82 -11.79 8.71
CA VAL A 192 22.10 -10.95 9.89
C VAL A 192 22.83 -9.64 9.51
N LEU A 193 23.96 -9.73 8.81
CA LEU A 193 24.80 -8.57 8.47
C LEU A 193 24.05 -7.60 7.55
N GLY A 194 23.36 -8.14 6.54
CA GLY A 194 22.52 -7.38 5.64
C GLY A 194 21.41 -6.64 6.40
N THR A 195 20.62 -7.35 7.21
CA THR A 195 19.55 -6.72 8.03
C THR A 195 20.08 -5.55 8.85
N VAL A 196 21.16 -5.74 9.61
CA VAL A 196 21.70 -4.68 10.48
C VAL A 196 22.19 -3.48 9.67
N ALA A 197 22.92 -3.73 8.58
CA ALA A 197 23.45 -2.66 7.74
C ALA A 197 22.34 -1.87 7.05
N VAL A 198 21.29 -2.55 6.59
CA VAL A 198 20.12 -1.92 5.94
C VAL A 198 19.32 -1.11 6.93
N ALA A 199 18.99 -1.69 8.09
CA ALA A 199 18.19 -1.02 9.11
C ALA A 199 18.84 0.31 9.53
N GLN A 200 20.16 0.28 9.80
CA GLN A 200 20.92 1.48 10.15
C GLN A 200 20.89 2.55 9.06
N ALA A 201 21.05 2.17 7.78
CA ALA A 201 21.01 3.11 6.67
C ALA A 201 19.60 3.70 6.47
N ALA A 202 18.58 2.84 6.45
CA ALA A 202 17.18 3.22 6.29
C ALA A 202 16.68 4.13 7.41
N GLU A 203 17.04 3.84 8.67
CA GLU A 203 16.76 4.71 9.81
C GLU A 203 17.42 6.08 9.64
N ALA A 204 18.72 6.09 9.39
CA ALA A 204 19.50 7.32 9.31
C ALA A 204 19.02 8.22 8.16
N GLU A 205 18.72 7.64 7.00
CA GLU A 205 18.46 8.39 5.78
C GLU A 205 16.99 8.71 5.56
N CYS A 206 16.09 7.85 6.04
CA CYS A 206 14.67 7.96 5.73
C CYS A 206 13.79 8.15 6.96
N LEU A 207 14.00 7.39 8.03
CA LEU A 207 13.05 7.38 9.16
C LEU A 207 13.37 8.41 10.26
N SER A 208 14.59 8.96 10.28
CA SER A 208 15.04 9.93 11.30
C SER A 208 14.53 11.37 11.10
N GLY A 209 13.65 11.60 10.12
CA GLY A 209 13.10 12.93 9.80
C GLY A 209 13.99 13.79 8.91
N ALA A 210 15.14 13.28 8.46
CA ALA A 210 15.85 13.83 7.31
C ALA A 210 15.05 13.46 6.05
N GLU A 211 14.17 14.34 5.58
CA GLU A 211 13.34 14.11 4.39
C GLU A 211 14.20 14.05 3.12
N ALA A 212 14.91 12.95 2.91
CA ALA A 212 15.54 12.70 1.64
C ALA A 212 14.42 12.34 0.66
N SER A 213 14.14 13.21 -0.31
CA SER A 213 13.00 13.06 -1.22
C SER A 213 13.03 11.80 -2.09
N TRP A 214 14.11 11.03 -2.03
CA TRP A 214 14.25 9.73 -2.70
C TRP A 214 13.79 8.55 -1.81
N CYS A 215 13.66 8.76 -0.51
CA CYS A 215 13.16 7.76 0.44
C CYS A 215 11.68 7.47 0.27
N PHE A 216 10.92 8.42 -0.27
CA PHE A 216 9.47 8.35 -0.37
C PHE A 216 9.06 8.70 -1.79
N SER A 217 7.98 8.08 -2.27
CA SER A 217 7.47 8.38 -3.60
C SER A 217 5.97 8.50 -3.61
N THR A 218 5.46 9.61 -4.13
CA THR A 218 4.03 9.88 -4.27
C THR A 218 3.48 9.56 -5.65
N GLY A 219 4.33 9.20 -6.62
CA GLY A 219 3.86 8.82 -7.95
C GLY A 219 4.92 8.64 -9.04
N THR A 220 6.21 8.48 -8.72
CA THR A 220 7.27 8.27 -9.74
C THR A 220 8.30 7.16 -9.45
N ALA A 221 8.13 6.41 -8.37
CA ALA A 221 8.90 5.24 -7.99
C ALA A 221 9.04 4.19 -9.10
N THR A 222 10.21 3.56 -9.13
CA THR A 222 10.48 2.42 -10.01
C THR A 222 9.80 1.13 -9.52
N TRP A 223 9.45 1.03 -8.25
CA TRP A 223 8.76 -0.13 -7.67
C TRP A 223 7.36 0.25 -7.19
N PRO A 224 6.30 -0.49 -7.59
CA PRO A 224 4.93 -0.23 -7.12
C PRO A 224 4.80 -0.31 -5.60
N SER A 225 5.63 -1.13 -4.95
CA SER A 225 5.67 -1.29 -3.50
C SER A 225 6.15 -0.03 -2.76
N GLN A 226 6.89 0.89 -3.42
CA GLN A 226 7.23 2.18 -2.80
C GLN A 226 5.98 3.01 -2.49
N TYR A 227 4.95 3.01 -3.34
CA TYR A 227 3.70 3.72 -3.02
C TYR A 227 2.87 3.02 -1.95
N ARG A 228 2.95 1.69 -1.88
CA ARG A 228 2.19 0.89 -0.92
C ARG A 228 2.74 1.02 0.49
N TYR A 229 4.06 1.06 0.62
CA TYR A 229 4.72 0.94 1.92
C TYR A 229 5.58 2.16 2.30
N ALA A 230 5.84 3.07 1.36
CA ALA A 230 6.62 4.29 1.59
C ALA A 230 6.20 5.50 0.75
N PRO A 231 4.88 5.83 0.65
CA PRO A 231 4.45 7.01 -0.11
C PRO A 231 4.93 8.32 0.53
N ASP A 232 5.04 8.32 1.86
CA ASP A 232 5.55 9.39 2.70
C ASP A 232 6.14 8.81 3.99
N LEU A 233 6.76 9.67 4.80
CA LEU A 233 7.35 9.29 6.09
C LEU A 233 6.29 8.73 7.05
N ALA A 234 5.09 9.32 7.09
CA ALA A 234 4.04 8.93 8.03
C ALA A 234 3.59 7.48 7.79
N THR A 235 3.29 7.15 6.53
CA THR A 235 2.93 5.81 6.10
C THR A 235 4.07 4.83 6.32
N SER A 236 5.31 5.25 6.04
CA SER A 236 6.50 4.41 6.28
C SER A 236 6.65 4.03 7.75
N LEU A 237 6.47 4.99 8.67
CA LEU A 237 6.51 4.74 10.11
C LEU A 237 5.35 3.85 10.56
N ALA A 238 4.15 4.02 10.00
CA ALA A 238 3.02 3.14 10.28
C ALA A 238 3.30 1.69 9.84
N VAL A 239 3.84 1.51 8.63
CA VAL A 239 4.25 0.19 8.12
C VAL A 239 5.34 -0.45 8.98
N VAL A 240 6.35 0.32 9.40
CA VAL A 240 7.39 -0.15 10.31
C VAL A 240 6.79 -0.58 11.65
N SER A 241 5.84 0.17 12.21
CA SER A 241 5.17 -0.20 13.46
C SER A 241 4.33 -1.47 13.33
N GLU A 242 3.60 -1.66 12.22
CA GLU A 242 2.90 -2.92 11.94
C GLU A 242 3.88 -4.10 11.84
N LEU A 243 5.02 -3.90 11.19
CA LEU A 243 6.09 -4.91 11.08
C LEU A 243 6.74 -5.21 12.44
N GLU A 244 6.97 -4.22 13.29
CA GLU A 244 7.51 -4.41 14.63
C GLU A 244 6.62 -5.33 15.46
N GLN A 245 5.31 -5.07 15.46
CA GLN A 245 4.35 -5.93 16.14
C GLN A 245 4.36 -7.34 15.56
N ALA A 246 4.35 -7.47 14.23
CA ALA A 246 4.40 -8.77 13.58
C ALA A 246 5.69 -9.55 13.93
N TYR A 247 6.85 -8.88 13.94
CA TYR A 247 8.12 -9.51 14.32
C TYR A 247 8.16 -9.85 15.81
N ALA A 248 7.65 -9.00 16.69
CA ALA A 248 7.54 -9.33 18.12
C ALA A 248 6.70 -10.59 18.33
N ASP A 249 5.52 -10.69 17.68
CA ASP A 249 4.64 -11.85 17.78
C ASP A 249 5.31 -13.12 17.21
N MET A 250 6.00 -13.00 16.06
CA MET A 250 6.73 -14.12 15.47
C MET A 250 7.88 -14.59 16.35
N LEU A 251 8.63 -13.66 16.96
CA LEU A 251 9.74 -13.98 17.86
C LEU A 251 9.23 -14.61 19.17
N ASP A 252 8.13 -14.14 19.75
CA ASP A 252 7.51 -14.76 20.92
C ASP A 252 7.05 -16.20 20.63
N GLY A 253 6.54 -16.45 19.42
CA GLY A 253 6.21 -17.79 18.94
C GLY A 253 7.43 -18.71 18.75
N VAL A 254 8.60 -18.14 18.44
CA VAL A 254 9.89 -18.86 18.39
C VAL A 254 10.43 -19.11 19.81
N VAL A 255 10.22 -18.19 20.74
CA VAL A 255 10.70 -18.27 22.13
C VAL A 255 9.88 -19.26 22.98
N ALA A 256 8.68 -19.65 22.54
CA ALA A 256 7.79 -20.58 23.26
C ALA A 256 8.37 -22.01 23.49
N ASP A 257 9.53 -22.35 22.92
CA ASP A 257 10.27 -23.59 23.21
C ASP A 257 11.26 -23.48 24.40
N ALA A 258 11.32 -22.32 25.09
CA ALA A 258 12.04 -22.16 26.35
C ALA A 258 11.07 -22.22 27.56
N PRO A 259 11.37 -22.98 28.64
CA PRO A 259 10.45 -23.10 29.76
C PRO A 259 10.42 -21.79 30.57
N ALA A 260 9.33 -21.03 30.42
CA ALA A 260 9.11 -19.79 31.15
C ALA A 260 8.57 -20.03 32.58
N GLU A 261 9.19 -19.36 33.57
CA GLU A 261 8.67 -19.21 34.93
C GLU A 261 7.55 -18.15 34.96
N THR A 262 6.50 -18.42 35.73
CA THR A 262 5.22 -17.66 35.78
C THR A 262 5.31 -16.28 36.45
N PRO A 263 4.67 -15.22 35.90
CA PRO A 263 4.39 -13.98 36.62
C PRO A 263 2.97 -13.95 37.23
N VAL A 264 2.81 -13.16 38.30
CA VAL A 264 1.60 -12.99 39.13
C VAL A 264 0.82 -11.75 38.69
N GLU A 265 -0.51 -11.89 38.60
CA GLU A 265 -1.53 -10.92 38.20
C GLU A 265 -2.00 -10.06 39.40
N ASP A 266 -2.21 -8.75 39.22
CA ASP A 266 -2.83 -7.85 40.22
C ASP A 266 -4.03 -7.10 39.62
N ALA A 267 -5.07 -6.93 40.43
CA ALA A 267 -6.47 -6.64 40.06
C ALA A 267 -6.82 -5.14 39.83
N PRO A 268 -7.98 -4.81 39.19
CA PRO A 268 -8.38 -3.42 38.91
C PRO A 268 -9.28 -2.82 40.00
N THR A 269 -9.19 -1.49 40.17
CA THR A 269 -10.08 -0.69 41.03
C THR A 269 -11.02 0.19 40.20
N THR A 270 -12.29 0.24 40.60
CA THR A 270 -13.42 0.92 39.93
C THR A 270 -13.70 2.29 40.55
N SER A 271 -14.09 3.29 39.75
CA SER A 271 -14.66 4.58 40.21
C SER A 271 -15.96 4.96 39.46
N VAL A 272 -16.80 5.75 40.14
CA VAL A 272 -18.25 6.02 39.93
C VAL A 272 -18.51 7.15 38.91
N PRO A 273 -19.62 7.16 38.12
CA PRO A 273 -19.87 8.17 37.08
C PRO A 273 -20.54 9.44 37.64
N THR A 274 -20.09 10.60 37.15
CA THR A 274 -20.75 11.91 37.33
C THR A 274 -21.20 12.37 35.93
N ALA A 275 -22.29 13.15 35.86
CA ALA A 275 -22.98 13.60 34.64
C ALA A 275 -22.06 13.81 33.42
N ASP A 276 -22.34 13.10 32.32
CA ASP A 276 -21.56 13.10 31.08
C ASP A 276 -21.52 14.49 30.45
N THR A 277 -20.46 15.24 30.75
CA THR A 277 -19.93 16.21 29.79
C THR A 277 -19.39 15.39 28.62
N ALA A 278 -19.87 15.64 27.40
CA ALA A 278 -19.37 14.93 26.23
C ALA A 278 -17.85 15.12 26.10
N THR A 279 -17.10 14.02 26.20
CA THR A 279 -15.64 13.97 26.01
C THR A 279 -15.30 13.10 24.80
N ALA A 280 -14.20 13.41 24.12
CA ALA A 280 -13.68 12.59 23.03
C ALA A 280 -12.30 12.03 23.39
N GLN A 281 -11.96 10.86 22.85
CA GLN A 281 -10.61 10.32 22.93
C GLN A 281 -9.87 10.64 21.63
N ALA A 282 -8.61 11.03 21.76
CA ALA A 282 -7.73 11.26 20.64
C ALA A 282 -6.35 10.71 20.93
N THR A 283 -5.63 10.32 19.88
CA THR A 283 -4.26 9.82 19.98
C THR A 283 -3.29 10.93 19.62
N VAL A 284 -2.23 11.13 20.38
CA VAL A 284 -1.13 12.03 19.98
C VAL A 284 -0.42 11.41 18.79
N LEU A 285 -0.64 11.99 17.61
CA LEU A 285 -0.09 11.54 16.34
C LEU A 285 0.44 12.74 15.56
N ASN A 286 1.10 12.48 14.43
CA ASN A 286 1.67 13.53 13.58
C ASN A 286 2.78 14.36 14.24
N THR A 287 3.40 13.87 15.32
CA THR A 287 4.55 14.48 16.02
C THR A 287 5.90 14.08 15.42
N GLY A 288 5.93 13.14 14.47
CA GLY A 288 7.18 12.57 13.93
C GLY A 288 8.05 11.94 15.02
N GLY A 289 7.42 11.32 16.02
CA GLY A 289 8.11 10.63 17.10
C GLY A 289 8.60 11.53 18.24
N ILE A 290 8.67 12.86 18.06
CA ILE A 290 9.27 13.77 19.06
C ILE A 290 8.33 14.19 20.19
N GLY A 291 7.09 13.69 20.19
CA GLY A 291 6.04 14.06 21.15
C GLY A 291 5.48 15.48 20.98
N LEU A 292 4.57 15.85 21.88
CA LEU A 292 3.74 17.05 21.79
C LEU A 292 3.81 17.88 23.09
N ASN A 293 4.16 19.16 22.97
CA ASN A 293 4.10 20.09 24.08
C ASN A 293 2.64 20.42 24.45
N VAL A 294 2.29 20.23 25.71
CA VAL A 294 1.01 20.64 26.30
C VAL A 294 1.13 22.07 26.82
N ARG A 295 0.15 22.91 26.52
CA ARG A 295 0.24 24.36 26.71
C ARG A 295 -0.81 24.91 27.67
N ALA A 296 -0.47 26.01 28.35
CA ALA A 296 -1.35 26.64 29.34
C ALA A 296 -2.59 27.32 28.71
N SER A 297 -2.52 27.72 27.44
CA SER A 297 -3.65 28.29 26.69
C SER A 297 -3.60 27.87 25.21
N SER A 298 -4.66 28.18 24.46
CA SER A 298 -4.79 27.93 23.01
C SER A 298 -3.90 28.85 22.15
N SER A 299 -2.61 28.93 22.50
CA SER A 299 -1.61 29.75 21.84
C SER A 299 -0.26 29.03 21.80
N PHE A 300 0.42 29.09 20.66
CA PHE A 300 1.77 28.54 20.50
C PHE A 300 2.84 29.33 21.28
N SER A 301 2.52 30.55 21.72
CA SER A 301 3.41 31.38 22.55
C SER A 301 3.20 31.17 24.06
N SER A 302 2.15 30.42 24.44
CA SER A 302 1.85 30.17 25.85
C SER A 302 2.82 29.18 26.48
N GLU A 303 2.90 29.22 27.81
CA GLU A 303 3.76 28.38 28.63
C GLU A 303 3.51 26.90 28.33
N VAL A 304 4.60 26.13 28.19
CA VAL A 304 4.55 24.68 28.11
C VAL A 304 4.40 24.14 29.53
N VAL A 305 3.26 23.50 29.80
CA VAL A 305 2.88 22.98 31.13
C VAL A 305 2.97 21.46 31.22
N GLY A 306 3.28 20.80 30.11
CA GLY A 306 3.45 19.35 30.04
C GLY A 306 3.95 18.89 28.68
N PHE A 307 4.06 17.57 28.54
CA PHE A 307 4.54 16.92 27.33
C PHE A 307 3.88 15.55 27.22
N LEU A 308 3.47 15.18 26.01
CA LEU A 308 2.85 13.90 25.68
C LEU A 308 3.69 13.17 24.63
N GLN A 309 3.81 11.86 24.76
CA GLN A 309 4.53 11.03 23.79
C GLN A 309 3.66 10.72 22.57
N THR A 310 4.31 10.37 21.46
CA THR A 310 3.61 9.83 20.28
C THR A 310 2.91 8.53 20.64
N GLY A 311 1.65 8.37 20.20
CA GLY A 311 0.80 7.23 20.55
C GLY A 311 0.06 7.37 21.91
N GLU A 312 0.33 8.44 22.67
CA GLU A 312 -0.34 8.64 23.96
C GLU A 312 -1.81 9.08 23.76
N GLN A 313 -2.72 8.55 24.58
CA GLN A 313 -4.14 8.90 24.55
C GLN A 313 -4.43 10.18 25.33
N VAL A 314 -5.26 11.05 24.76
CA VAL A 314 -5.70 12.30 25.37
C VAL A 314 -7.22 12.37 25.38
N THR A 315 -7.77 12.68 26.56
CA THR A 315 -9.20 12.98 26.70
C THR A 315 -9.46 14.46 26.46
N ILE A 316 -10.27 14.75 25.45
CA ILE A 316 -10.68 16.09 25.03
C ILE A 316 -12.00 16.44 25.71
N THR A 317 -12.03 17.56 26.44
CA THR A 317 -13.22 18.05 27.15
C THR A 317 -13.96 19.18 26.41
N CYS A 318 -13.24 19.96 25.60
CA CYS A 318 -13.81 21.00 24.74
C CYS A 318 -12.82 21.39 23.64
N GLN A 319 -13.33 22.07 22.61
CA GLN A 319 -12.51 22.64 21.54
C GLN A 319 -12.66 24.16 21.48
N THR A 320 -11.59 24.88 21.12
CA THR A 320 -11.61 26.33 20.96
C THR A 320 -10.74 26.75 19.80
N VAL A 321 -11.06 27.90 19.20
CA VAL A 321 -10.18 28.56 18.23
C VAL A 321 -9.11 29.35 18.97
N GLY A 322 -7.87 29.30 18.48
CA GLY A 322 -6.70 29.94 19.06
C GLY A 322 -5.71 30.39 18.00
N ASP A 323 -4.41 30.39 18.33
CA ASP A 323 -3.36 30.66 17.35
C ASP A 323 -3.33 29.56 16.29
N ALA A 324 -3.11 29.94 15.02
CA ALA A 324 -2.88 28.99 13.95
C ALA A 324 -1.54 28.26 14.15
N VAL A 325 -1.57 26.93 14.18
CA VAL A 325 -0.41 26.04 14.30
C VAL A 325 -0.28 25.25 13.01
N HIS A 326 0.83 25.49 12.31
CA HIS A 326 1.22 24.65 11.18
C HIS A 326 1.92 23.40 11.71
N ASN A 327 1.36 22.24 11.40
CA ASN A 327 2.06 20.98 11.58
C ASN A 327 2.84 20.68 10.30
N GLY A 328 4.16 20.91 10.35
CA GLY A 328 5.05 20.62 9.23
C GLY A 328 5.17 19.13 8.88
N ILE A 329 4.82 18.24 9.81
CA ILE A 329 4.87 16.78 9.68
C ILE A 329 3.59 16.25 9.01
N ALA A 330 2.42 16.77 9.39
CA ALA A 330 1.16 16.43 8.73
C ALA A 330 0.85 17.29 7.49
N GLY A 331 1.59 18.37 7.26
CA GLY A 331 1.44 19.23 6.08
C GLY A 331 0.21 20.14 6.09
N TRP A 332 -0.46 20.33 7.22
CA TRP A 332 -1.63 21.19 7.34
C TRP A 332 -1.57 22.15 8.54
N THR A 333 -2.39 23.20 8.49
CA THR A 333 -2.47 24.25 9.51
C THR A 333 -3.87 24.23 10.10
N THR A 334 -3.95 24.34 11.43
CA THR A 334 -5.21 24.49 12.16
C THR A 334 -5.14 25.65 13.11
N ASP A 335 -6.26 26.33 13.33
CA ASP A 335 -6.45 27.25 14.45
C ASP A 335 -7.22 26.59 15.62
N LEU A 336 -7.53 25.29 15.51
CA LEU A 336 -8.28 24.56 16.52
C LEU A 336 -7.35 23.99 17.61
N TRP A 337 -7.79 24.14 18.86
CA TRP A 337 -7.12 23.64 20.05
C TRP A 337 -8.08 22.80 20.88
N ASN A 338 -7.57 21.69 21.39
CA ASN A 338 -8.28 20.76 22.25
C ASN A 338 -7.86 20.99 23.70
N ARG A 339 -8.84 21.20 24.58
CA ARG A 339 -8.60 21.23 26.02
C ARG A 339 -8.66 19.81 26.57
N THR A 340 -7.62 19.43 27.30
CA THR A 340 -7.52 18.12 27.95
C THR A 340 -8.30 18.10 29.27
N ASP A 341 -8.54 16.92 29.82
CA ASP A 341 -9.13 16.72 31.16
C ASP A 341 -8.31 17.37 32.29
N ALA A 342 -7.00 17.50 32.11
CA ALA A 342 -6.10 18.27 32.98
C ALA A 342 -6.28 19.80 32.87
N GLY A 343 -7.14 20.27 31.96
CA GLY A 343 -7.46 21.68 31.75
C GLY A 343 -6.44 22.46 30.92
N ALA A 344 -5.46 21.77 30.33
CA ALA A 344 -4.43 22.33 29.46
C ALA A 344 -4.77 22.12 27.97
N TYR A 345 -4.01 22.71 27.06
CA TYR A 345 -4.34 22.77 25.63
C TYR A 345 -3.28 22.10 24.77
N VAL A 346 -3.76 21.38 23.76
CA VAL A 346 -2.94 20.83 22.67
C VAL A 346 -3.54 21.26 21.34
N ALA A 347 -2.68 21.57 20.36
CA ALA A 347 -3.16 21.95 19.04
C ALA A 347 -3.69 20.71 18.31
N ASP A 348 -4.82 20.86 17.64
CA ASP A 348 -5.53 19.76 16.98
C ASP A 348 -4.70 19.09 15.88
N SER A 349 -3.76 19.84 15.29
CA SER A 349 -2.89 19.33 14.23
C SER A 349 -1.93 18.23 14.65
N TRP A 350 -1.81 17.96 15.96
CA TRP A 350 -0.96 16.93 16.54
C TRP A 350 -1.75 15.81 17.22
N LEU A 351 -3.06 15.73 16.94
CA LEU A 351 -3.93 14.67 17.40
C LEU A 351 -4.58 13.98 16.21
N ASP A 352 -4.78 12.67 16.31
CA ASP A 352 -5.79 11.97 15.54
C ASP A 352 -7.09 11.94 16.35
N THR A 353 -8.06 12.71 15.88
CA THR A 353 -9.40 12.82 16.46
C THR A 353 -10.44 12.08 15.62
N GLY A 354 -10.07 11.52 14.47
CA GLY A 354 -11.01 11.00 13.47
C GLY A 354 -11.85 12.07 12.75
N HIS A 355 -11.54 13.36 12.92
CA HIS A 355 -12.33 14.47 12.37
C HIS A 355 -11.45 15.57 11.76
N SER A 356 -11.92 16.20 10.68
CA SER A 356 -11.14 17.19 9.90
C SER A 356 -11.04 18.58 10.54
N TYR A 357 -11.84 18.85 11.58
CA TYR A 357 -11.83 20.10 12.33
C TYR A 357 -12.48 19.86 13.71
N ARG A 358 -13.78 20.16 13.87
CA ARG A 358 -14.48 19.92 15.14
C ARG A 358 -14.99 18.50 15.27
N ILE A 359 -14.85 17.95 16.48
CA ILE A 359 -15.42 16.68 16.89
C ILE A 359 -16.92 16.90 17.20
N PRO A 360 -17.84 16.23 16.50
CA PRO A 360 -19.27 16.37 16.75
C PRO A 360 -19.64 16.07 18.20
N GLY A 361 -20.39 16.98 18.83
CA GLY A 361 -20.87 16.82 20.21
C GLY A 361 -19.90 17.31 21.29
N ILE A 362 -18.67 17.68 20.95
CA ILE A 362 -17.72 18.29 21.89
C ILE A 362 -17.99 19.81 21.97
N PRO A 363 -18.22 20.37 23.18
CA PRO A 363 -18.61 21.77 23.34
C PRO A 363 -17.47 22.75 23.05
N ASP A 364 -17.82 24.02 22.84
CA ASP A 364 -16.83 25.10 22.81
C ASP A 364 -16.32 25.40 24.23
N CYS A 365 -15.02 25.65 24.38
CA CYS A 365 -14.47 25.95 25.69
C CYS A 365 -15.03 27.24 26.30
N ALA A 366 -15.41 28.23 25.49
CA ALA A 366 -16.04 29.46 25.98
C ALA A 366 -17.39 29.20 26.67
N ASP A 367 -18.14 28.21 26.19
CA ASP A 367 -19.44 27.83 26.76
C ASP A 367 -19.27 27.14 28.12
N LEU A 368 -18.26 26.24 28.22
CA LEU A 368 -17.90 25.60 29.49
C LEU A 368 -17.40 26.59 30.54
N ASP A 369 -16.53 27.53 30.16
CA ASP A 369 -15.94 28.49 31.09
C ASP A 369 -16.94 29.57 31.54
N SER A 370 -17.96 29.84 30.73
CA SER A 370 -19.04 30.78 31.08
C SER A 370 -20.10 30.18 32.01
N GLY A 371 -19.99 28.89 32.33
CA GLY A 371 -21.02 28.16 33.09
C GLY A 371 -22.37 28.14 32.37
N VAL A 372 -22.36 28.34 31.05
CA VAL A 372 -23.55 28.26 30.22
C VAL A 372 -23.71 26.77 29.92
N GLU A 373 -24.55 26.12 30.72
CA GLU A 373 -25.01 24.76 30.44
C GLU A 373 -25.45 24.70 28.96
N PRO A 374 -25.08 23.65 28.19
CA PRO A 374 -25.45 23.56 26.78
C PRO A 374 -26.95 23.79 26.69
N THR A 375 -27.34 24.90 26.06
CA THR A 375 -28.75 25.18 25.87
C THR A 375 -29.24 24.09 24.93
N ALA A 376 -29.98 23.12 25.48
CA ALA A 376 -30.64 22.10 24.70
C ALA A 376 -31.30 22.80 23.51
N GLU A 377 -30.97 22.35 22.30
CA GLU A 377 -31.59 22.86 21.08
C GLU A 377 -33.10 22.94 21.28
N PRO A 378 -33.77 23.99 20.75
CA PRO A 378 -35.20 24.12 20.94
C PRO A 378 -35.88 22.90 20.32
N THR A 379 -36.42 22.05 21.19
CA THR A 379 -37.37 21.01 20.80
C THR A 379 -38.58 21.75 20.23
N THR A 380 -38.71 21.73 18.91
CA THR A 380 -39.96 22.09 18.25
C THR A 380 -40.95 20.95 18.50
N GLU A 381 -41.74 21.11 19.56
CA GLU A 381 -42.97 20.32 19.73
C GLU A 381 -43.87 20.54 18.50
N PRO A 382 -44.47 19.48 17.93
CA PRO A 382 -45.29 19.60 16.75
C PRO A 382 -46.62 20.29 17.12
N THR A 383 -46.89 21.46 16.55
CA THR A 383 -48.17 22.18 16.67
C THR A 383 -48.69 22.49 15.26
N PRO A 384 -50.00 22.33 15.00
CA PRO A 384 -50.50 21.61 13.84
C PRO A 384 -50.63 22.49 12.60
N GLU A 385 -50.11 22.00 11.47
CA GLU A 385 -50.41 22.52 10.14
C GLU A 385 -51.70 21.86 9.61
N PRO A 386 -52.57 22.58 8.86
CA PRO A 386 -53.97 22.22 8.73
C PRO A 386 -54.20 21.00 7.84
N THR A 387 -55.26 20.28 8.19
CA THR A 387 -55.98 19.28 7.41
C THR A 387 -55.86 19.48 5.90
N ALA A 388 -54.97 18.72 5.27
CA ALA A 388 -55.17 18.25 3.91
C ALA A 388 -55.58 16.78 4.00
N GLU A 389 -56.82 16.51 3.62
CA GLU A 389 -57.41 15.18 3.55
C GLU A 389 -56.57 14.20 2.70
N PRO A 390 -56.64 12.89 2.98
CA PRO A 390 -55.73 11.91 2.41
C PRO A 390 -56.04 11.72 0.94
N THR A 391 -55.14 12.14 0.06
CA THR A 391 -55.17 11.68 -1.32
C THR A 391 -54.31 10.44 -1.42
N THR A 392 -54.95 9.29 -1.16
CA THR A 392 -54.55 8.03 -1.78
C THR A 392 -54.75 8.16 -3.28
N ASN A 393 -53.67 8.40 -4.02
CA ASN A 393 -53.50 7.81 -5.34
C ASN A 393 -52.01 7.77 -5.70
N PRO A 394 -51.53 6.65 -6.26
CA PRO A 394 -50.17 6.53 -6.73
C PRO A 394 -50.03 7.39 -7.99
N THR A 395 -49.07 8.31 -8.01
CA THR A 395 -48.59 8.82 -9.29
C THR A 395 -47.72 7.71 -9.89
N THR A 396 -48.35 6.81 -10.62
CA THR A 396 -47.71 6.23 -11.82
C THR A 396 -47.23 7.39 -12.68
N GLN A 397 -45.94 7.73 -12.59
CA GLN A 397 -45.27 8.40 -13.71
C GLN A 397 -45.15 7.35 -14.83
N PRO A 398 -45.51 7.68 -16.08
CA PRO A 398 -45.47 6.70 -17.17
C PRO A 398 -44.03 6.22 -17.38
N GLY A 399 -43.86 4.94 -17.69
CA GLY A 399 -42.60 4.21 -17.64
C GLY A 399 -41.38 4.84 -18.32
N GLY A 400 -40.24 4.69 -17.64
CA GLY A 400 -38.88 4.46 -18.17
C GLY A 400 -38.42 5.29 -19.37
N SER A 401 -37.86 6.47 -19.10
CA SER A 401 -37.10 7.23 -20.09
C SER A 401 -35.59 7.00 -19.95
N LEU A 402 -35.08 6.90 -18.72
CA LEU A 402 -33.66 6.72 -18.45
C LEU A 402 -33.34 5.24 -18.30
N MET A 403 -32.60 4.68 -19.26
CA MET A 403 -32.12 3.31 -19.27
C MET A 403 -30.68 3.32 -18.75
N VAL A 404 -30.53 3.14 -17.44
CA VAL A 404 -29.24 3.13 -16.75
C VAL A 404 -29.12 1.92 -15.82
N PRO A 405 -27.89 1.51 -15.48
CA PRO A 405 -27.58 0.50 -14.48
C PRO A 405 -28.19 0.82 -13.09
N PRO A 406 -28.29 -0.19 -12.21
CA PRO A 406 -28.93 -0.01 -10.90
C PRO A 406 -28.09 0.74 -9.86
N GLY A 407 -26.78 0.88 -10.07
CA GLY A 407 -25.84 1.51 -9.14
C GLY A 407 -25.70 3.02 -9.30
N GLU A 408 -24.69 3.57 -8.65
CA GLU A 408 -24.41 5.01 -8.65
C GLU A 408 -23.61 5.41 -9.90
N LEU A 409 -24.03 6.49 -10.56
CA LEU A 409 -23.30 7.05 -11.70
C LEU A 409 -22.27 8.06 -11.20
N VAL A 410 -21.07 7.58 -10.89
CA VAL A 410 -19.98 8.40 -10.35
C VAL A 410 -19.00 8.80 -11.46
N ALA A 411 -18.64 10.07 -11.52
CA ALA A 411 -17.61 10.56 -12.43
C ALA A 411 -16.23 10.49 -11.76
N VAL A 412 -15.30 9.77 -12.38
CA VAL A 412 -13.94 9.58 -11.86
C VAL A 412 -12.92 9.99 -12.91
N ARG A 413 -11.95 10.82 -12.52
CA ARG A 413 -10.80 11.18 -13.35
C ARG A 413 -9.66 10.19 -13.15
N GLN A 414 -8.92 9.91 -14.23
CA GLN A 414 -7.67 9.15 -14.14
C GLN A 414 -6.51 9.98 -13.58
N GLY A 415 -6.56 11.30 -13.72
CA GLY A 415 -5.51 12.21 -13.24
C GLY A 415 -5.60 12.42 -11.74
N GLN A 416 -4.97 11.55 -10.96
CA GLN A 416 -4.96 11.59 -9.48
C GLN A 416 -3.57 11.83 -8.87
N GLY A 417 -2.57 12.16 -9.69
CA GLY A 417 -1.20 12.48 -9.25
C GLY A 417 -0.23 11.28 -9.26
N HIS A 418 -0.68 10.09 -9.65
CA HIS A 418 0.11 8.85 -9.63
C HIS A 418 0.77 8.51 -10.98
N TYR A 419 1.79 7.64 -10.97
CA TYR A 419 2.64 7.35 -12.13
C TYR A 419 1.88 6.89 -13.38
N SER A 420 0.93 5.97 -13.22
CA SER A 420 0.18 5.37 -14.32
C SER A 420 -0.98 6.24 -14.80
N GLN A 421 -1.20 7.43 -14.22
CA GLN A 421 -2.36 8.28 -14.52
C GLN A 421 -2.53 8.59 -16.02
N TRP A 422 -1.46 8.52 -16.82
CA TRP A 422 -1.49 8.77 -18.26
C TRP A 422 -1.89 7.56 -19.11
N THR A 423 -1.91 6.37 -18.52
CA THR A 423 -2.32 5.11 -19.17
C THR A 423 -3.58 4.51 -18.54
N ASP A 424 -4.22 5.22 -17.59
CA ASP A 424 -5.30 4.74 -16.72
C ASP A 424 -6.74 4.93 -17.23
N CYS A 425 -6.93 5.28 -18.50
CA CYS A 425 -8.28 5.44 -19.04
C CYS A 425 -9.11 4.16 -18.97
N GLY A 426 -8.48 3.00 -19.16
CA GLY A 426 -9.11 1.68 -19.03
C GLY A 426 -9.53 1.35 -17.59
N PRO A 427 -8.58 1.27 -16.63
CA PRO A 427 -8.87 1.00 -15.22
C PRO A 427 -9.88 1.97 -14.62
N THR A 428 -9.75 3.26 -14.90
CA THR A 428 -10.69 4.28 -14.41
C THR A 428 -12.09 4.06 -14.97
N SER A 429 -12.22 3.77 -16.27
CA SER A 429 -13.53 3.47 -16.87
C SER A 429 -14.14 2.19 -16.32
N ALA A 430 -13.33 1.16 -16.01
CA ALA A 430 -13.79 -0.07 -15.40
C ALA A 430 -14.27 0.14 -13.95
N VAL A 431 -13.59 0.97 -13.15
CA VAL A 431 -14.04 1.40 -11.81
C VAL A 431 -15.41 2.08 -11.90
N VAL A 432 -15.56 3.03 -12.83
CA VAL A 432 -16.83 3.74 -13.06
C VAL A 432 -17.95 2.77 -13.45
N VAL A 433 -17.69 1.82 -14.36
CA VAL A 433 -18.67 0.79 -14.75
C VAL A 433 -19.00 -0.14 -13.57
N THR A 434 -18.03 -0.50 -12.74
CA THR A 434 -18.25 -1.36 -11.56
C THR A 434 -19.18 -0.69 -10.54
N LEU A 435 -18.96 0.59 -10.27
CA LEU A 435 -19.84 1.41 -9.42
C LEU A 435 -21.25 1.55 -10.01
N ALA A 436 -21.35 1.77 -11.33
CA ALA A 436 -22.63 1.82 -12.02
C ALA A 436 -23.38 0.48 -11.94
N MET A 437 -22.67 -0.64 -11.91
CA MET A 437 -23.27 -1.97 -11.67
C MET A 437 -23.70 -2.20 -10.21
N GLY A 438 -23.47 -1.23 -9.32
CA GLY A 438 -23.83 -1.31 -7.91
C GLY A 438 -22.84 -2.11 -7.06
N ILE A 439 -21.62 -2.28 -7.56
CA ILE A 439 -20.54 -3.00 -6.87
C ILE A 439 -19.49 -1.98 -6.43
N THR A 440 -19.07 -2.06 -5.18
CA THR A 440 -17.99 -1.23 -4.64
C THR A 440 -16.64 -1.86 -4.94
N PRO A 441 -15.77 -1.21 -5.74
CA PRO A 441 -14.41 -1.71 -6.00
C PRO A 441 -13.54 -1.74 -4.74
N GLU A 442 -12.51 -2.58 -4.74
CA GLU A 442 -11.48 -2.57 -3.71
C GLU A 442 -10.81 -1.18 -3.65
N GLY A 443 -10.59 -0.65 -2.45
CA GLY A 443 -9.98 0.67 -2.26
C GLY A 443 -10.87 1.85 -2.68
N TRP A 444 -12.17 1.66 -2.91
CA TRP A 444 -13.05 2.77 -3.28
C TRP A 444 -13.30 3.75 -2.13
N ASP A 445 -12.86 4.98 -2.34
CA ASP A 445 -13.22 6.17 -1.56
C ASP A 445 -13.52 7.31 -2.55
N PRO A 446 -14.69 7.95 -2.50
CA PRO A 446 -15.00 9.09 -3.38
C PRO A 446 -14.02 10.27 -3.24
N ASN A 447 -13.31 10.38 -2.11
CA ASN A 447 -12.29 11.41 -1.88
C ASN A 447 -10.88 10.95 -2.29
N ALA A 448 -10.67 9.64 -2.49
CA ALA A 448 -9.39 9.06 -2.89
C ALA A 448 -9.58 7.92 -3.92
N PRO A 449 -10.17 8.21 -5.10
CA PRO A 449 -10.49 7.18 -6.09
C PRO A 449 -9.25 6.52 -6.71
N VAL A 450 -8.05 7.08 -6.49
CA VAL A 450 -6.76 6.55 -6.94
C VAL A 450 -6.51 5.12 -6.47
N HIS A 451 -6.90 4.78 -5.24
CA HIS A 451 -6.70 3.43 -4.70
C HIS A 451 -7.51 2.40 -5.48
N ALA A 452 -8.76 2.69 -5.81
CA ALA A 452 -9.59 1.82 -6.65
C ALA A 452 -9.07 1.71 -8.10
N ILE A 453 -8.54 2.80 -8.67
CA ILE A 453 -7.94 2.79 -10.01
C ILE A 453 -6.71 1.88 -10.03
N GLN A 454 -5.84 2.01 -9.03
CA GLN A 454 -4.63 1.20 -8.90
C GLN A 454 -4.96 -0.27 -8.62
N ALA A 455 -5.86 -0.56 -7.68
CA ALA A 455 -6.33 -1.91 -7.41
C ALA A 455 -6.89 -2.55 -8.68
N MET A 456 -7.76 -1.85 -9.41
CA MET A 456 -8.28 -2.32 -10.70
C MET A 456 -7.16 -2.61 -11.72
N ARG A 457 -6.08 -1.83 -11.73
CA ARG A 457 -4.94 -2.06 -12.63
C ARG A 457 -4.14 -3.31 -12.26
N GLU A 458 -4.12 -3.74 -11.00
CA GLU A 458 -3.24 -4.83 -10.55
C GLU A 458 -3.41 -6.12 -11.38
N PRO A 459 -2.36 -6.96 -11.50
CA PRO A 459 -2.42 -8.21 -12.25
C PRO A 459 -3.53 -9.15 -11.76
N ALA A 460 -3.90 -9.07 -10.48
CA ALA A 460 -5.01 -9.84 -9.91
C ALA A 460 -6.38 -9.52 -10.57
N HIS A 461 -6.53 -8.32 -11.13
CA HIS A 461 -7.77 -7.85 -11.76
C HIS A 461 -7.63 -7.78 -13.28
N MET A 462 -6.82 -6.84 -13.77
CA MET A 462 -6.67 -6.63 -15.22
C MET A 462 -5.59 -7.51 -15.85
N ASN A 463 -4.88 -8.37 -15.10
CA ASN A 463 -3.84 -9.27 -15.61
C ASN A 463 -2.76 -8.57 -16.46
N VAL A 464 -2.44 -7.33 -16.09
CA VAL A 464 -1.39 -6.55 -16.73
C VAL A 464 -0.01 -7.17 -16.41
N SER A 465 0.92 -7.19 -17.36
CA SER A 465 2.25 -7.79 -17.16
C SER A 465 3.10 -7.00 -16.14
N ALA A 466 4.20 -7.56 -15.62
CA ALA A 466 5.07 -6.83 -14.68
C ALA A 466 5.70 -5.53 -15.25
N ASP A 467 5.67 -5.32 -16.57
CA ASP A 467 6.11 -4.09 -17.27
C ASP A 467 4.99 -2.99 -17.36
N ALA A 468 3.86 -3.18 -16.67
CA ALA A 468 2.56 -2.55 -16.96
C ALA A 468 2.31 -1.09 -16.56
N HIS A 469 3.32 -0.24 -16.50
CA HIS A 469 3.08 1.18 -16.28
C HIS A 469 3.30 2.07 -17.52
N VAL A 470 3.81 1.51 -18.63
CA VAL A 470 4.07 2.23 -19.90
C VAL A 470 3.04 1.90 -20.99
N ASN A 471 2.29 0.80 -20.85
CA ASN A 471 1.32 0.35 -21.85
C ASN A 471 -0.12 0.68 -21.41
N GLY A 472 -0.93 1.19 -22.34
CA GLY A 472 -2.37 1.31 -22.15
C GLY A 472 -3.04 -0.07 -22.05
N THR A 473 -4.30 -0.10 -21.66
CA THR A 473 -5.05 -1.34 -21.41
C THR A 473 -5.73 -1.89 -22.67
N SER A 474 -5.70 -3.20 -22.86
CA SER A 474 -6.42 -3.94 -23.90
C SER A 474 -7.86 -4.28 -23.49
N SER A 475 -8.72 -4.67 -24.45
CA SER A 475 -10.09 -5.12 -24.14
C SER A 475 -10.12 -6.35 -23.24
N ALA A 476 -9.20 -7.29 -23.45
CA ALA A 476 -9.12 -8.51 -22.64
C ALA A 476 -8.81 -8.20 -21.17
N GLU A 477 -7.91 -7.25 -20.92
CA GLU A 477 -7.57 -6.79 -19.58
C GLU A 477 -8.75 -6.02 -18.96
N VAL A 478 -9.44 -5.15 -19.70
CA VAL A 478 -10.68 -4.50 -19.23
C VAL A 478 -11.74 -5.53 -18.84
N ALA A 479 -11.94 -6.56 -19.67
CA ALA A 479 -12.88 -7.63 -19.40
C ALA A 479 -12.48 -8.44 -18.15
N ALA A 480 -11.19 -8.75 -17.98
CA ALA A 480 -10.67 -9.41 -16.79
C ALA A 480 -10.91 -8.58 -15.52
N GLY A 481 -10.64 -7.26 -15.58
CA GLY A 481 -10.87 -6.34 -14.48
C GLY A 481 -12.32 -6.35 -14.01
N LEU A 482 -13.28 -6.18 -14.93
CA LEU A 482 -14.71 -6.27 -14.60
C LEU A 482 -15.10 -7.67 -14.07
N ALA A 483 -14.61 -8.74 -14.71
CA ALA A 483 -14.91 -10.11 -14.30
C ALA A 483 -14.40 -10.45 -12.89
N SER A 484 -13.29 -9.84 -12.44
CA SER A 484 -12.77 -10.02 -11.09
C SER A 484 -13.74 -9.57 -9.99
N TYR A 485 -14.65 -8.63 -10.32
CA TYR A 485 -15.73 -8.17 -9.44
C TYR A 485 -17.04 -8.96 -9.63
N GLY A 486 -17.00 -10.10 -10.33
CA GLY A 486 -18.16 -10.95 -10.59
C GLY A 486 -19.11 -10.41 -11.67
N ILE A 487 -18.67 -9.41 -12.45
CA ILE A 487 -19.46 -8.85 -13.56
C ILE A 487 -19.28 -9.73 -14.80
N SER A 488 -20.39 -10.13 -15.44
CA SER A 488 -20.29 -10.84 -16.71
C SER A 488 -19.92 -9.86 -17.82
N THR A 489 -18.96 -10.23 -18.66
CA THR A 489 -18.46 -9.33 -19.71
C THR A 489 -18.65 -9.92 -21.10
N ARG A 490 -18.96 -9.06 -22.07
CA ARG A 490 -18.97 -9.42 -23.49
C ARG A 490 -18.23 -8.37 -24.32
N GLU A 491 -17.16 -8.79 -24.96
CA GLU A 491 -16.44 -7.96 -25.93
C GLU A 491 -17.24 -7.86 -27.24
N VAL A 492 -17.33 -6.65 -27.78
CA VAL A 492 -18.07 -6.33 -29.01
C VAL A 492 -17.23 -5.47 -29.94
N HIS A 493 -17.47 -5.64 -31.23
CA HIS A 493 -16.67 -5.01 -32.29
C HIS A 493 -17.49 -4.17 -33.27
N THR A 494 -18.73 -3.81 -32.91
CA THR A 494 -19.60 -2.96 -33.72
C THR A 494 -20.19 -1.84 -32.88
N THR A 495 -20.26 -0.63 -33.45
CA THR A 495 -20.85 0.53 -32.77
C THR A 495 -22.32 0.31 -32.43
N ASP A 496 -23.06 -0.36 -33.32
CA ASP A 496 -24.50 -0.61 -33.14
C ASP A 496 -24.79 -1.51 -31.93
N GLU A 497 -23.96 -2.53 -31.68
CA GLU A 497 -24.11 -3.39 -30.50
C GLU A 497 -23.85 -2.63 -29.20
N ILE A 498 -22.83 -1.75 -29.19
CA ILE A 498 -22.49 -0.91 -28.04
C ILE A 498 -23.65 0.04 -27.70
N LEU A 499 -24.14 0.77 -28.70
CA LEU A 499 -25.26 1.70 -28.54
C LEU A 499 -26.54 0.97 -28.10
N SER A 500 -26.82 -0.19 -28.70
CA SER A 500 -27.97 -1.00 -28.33
C SER A 500 -27.89 -1.52 -26.88
N ALA A 501 -26.70 -1.83 -26.38
CA ALA A 501 -26.51 -2.23 -25.00
C ALA A 501 -26.81 -1.07 -24.02
N ALA A 502 -26.31 0.13 -24.31
CA ALA A 502 -26.60 1.31 -23.50
C ALA A 502 -28.10 1.66 -23.50
N GLN A 503 -28.79 1.51 -24.64
CA GLN A 503 -30.25 1.64 -24.74
C GLN A 503 -31.03 0.61 -23.91
N GLN A 504 -30.39 -0.50 -23.54
CA GLN A 504 -30.95 -1.53 -22.66
C GLN A 504 -30.52 -1.34 -21.19
N GLY A 505 -29.83 -0.23 -20.87
CA GLY A 505 -29.32 0.05 -19.52
C GLY A 505 -28.08 -0.78 -19.14
N LYS A 506 -27.41 -1.39 -20.12
CA LYS A 506 -26.16 -2.12 -19.90
C LYS A 506 -24.96 -1.18 -20.10
N PRO A 507 -24.12 -0.96 -19.09
CA PRO A 507 -22.97 -0.09 -19.22
C PRO A 507 -21.85 -0.80 -19.98
N SER A 508 -20.94 -0.03 -20.56
CA SER A 508 -19.79 -0.56 -21.27
C SER A 508 -18.56 0.32 -21.13
N VAL A 509 -17.39 -0.28 -21.20
CA VAL A 509 -16.11 0.43 -21.37
C VAL A 509 -15.79 0.40 -22.86
N ILE A 510 -15.77 1.55 -23.52
CA ILE A 510 -15.67 1.67 -24.98
C ILE A 510 -14.37 2.35 -25.38
N ASN A 511 -13.75 1.87 -26.47
CA ASN A 511 -12.50 2.42 -26.98
C ASN A 511 -12.75 3.36 -28.17
N GLY A 512 -12.01 4.46 -28.21
CA GLY A 512 -12.04 5.43 -29.29
C GLY A 512 -10.77 6.25 -29.35
N MET A 513 -10.86 7.49 -29.85
CA MET A 513 -9.77 8.47 -29.82
C MET A 513 -10.11 9.63 -28.88
N THR A 514 -9.09 10.18 -28.21
CA THR A 514 -9.20 11.48 -27.52
C THR A 514 -9.60 12.61 -28.48
N ALA A 515 -10.07 13.72 -27.91
CA ALA A 515 -10.45 14.97 -28.57
C ALA A 515 -11.66 14.90 -29.53
N VAL A 516 -12.49 13.85 -29.45
CA VAL A 516 -13.76 13.77 -30.22
C VAL A 516 -14.93 14.38 -29.46
N PHE A 517 -14.96 14.22 -28.13
CA PHE A 517 -16.02 14.81 -27.32
C PHE A 517 -15.80 16.31 -27.08
N PRO A 518 -16.87 17.12 -27.02
CA PRO A 518 -16.77 18.58 -26.97
C PRO A 518 -16.28 19.14 -25.62
N TRP A 519 -16.23 18.31 -24.56
CA TRP A 519 -15.78 18.71 -23.23
C TRP A 519 -14.27 18.49 -22.98
N GLN A 520 -13.53 17.93 -23.94
CA GLN A 520 -12.08 17.69 -23.82
C GLN A 520 -11.25 18.88 -24.37
N GLN A 521 -11.60 20.12 -24.02
CA GLN A 521 -11.02 21.32 -24.64
C GLN A 521 -9.49 21.43 -24.49
N ASP A 522 -8.93 20.89 -23.41
CA ASP A 522 -7.49 20.89 -23.12
C ASP A 522 -6.68 19.87 -23.96
N LEU A 523 -7.35 18.95 -24.66
CA LEU A 523 -6.75 17.97 -25.58
C LEU A 523 -7.07 18.25 -27.06
N SER A 524 -7.62 19.43 -27.35
CA SER A 524 -8.08 19.82 -28.69
C SER A 524 -6.97 19.95 -29.76
N ASP A 525 -5.70 19.84 -29.37
CA ASP A 525 -4.58 19.79 -30.29
C ASP A 525 -4.54 18.43 -31.02
N PRO A 526 -4.62 18.41 -32.38
CA PRO A 526 -4.66 17.18 -33.18
C PRO A 526 -3.47 16.23 -32.96
N SER A 527 -2.37 16.70 -32.39
CA SER A 527 -1.19 15.89 -32.07
C SER A 527 -1.39 14.98 -30.84
N TYR A 528 -2.45 15.17 -30.04
CA TYR A 528 -2.75 14.36 -28.84
C TYR A 528 -3.86 13.32 -29.05
N GLN A 529 -4.21 13.00 -30.29
CA GLN A 529 -5.16 11.91 -30.59
C GLN A 529 -4.53 10.55 -30.29
N VAL A 530 -4.85 10.01 -29.11
CA VAL A 530 -4.41 8.70 -28.64
C VAL A 530 -5.61 7.79 -28.40
N ALA A 531 -5.34 6.49 -28.41
CA ALA A 531 -6.33 5.50 -28.01
C ALA A 531 -6.84 5.81 -26.60
N HIS A 532 -8.16 5.85 -26.45
CA HIS A 532 -8.79 6.27 -25.21
C HIS A 532 -9.91 5.31 -24.83
N TRP A 533 -10.11 5.12 -23.53
CA TRP A 533 -11.24 4.36 -22.99
C TRP A 533 -12.15 5.31 -22.21
N VAL A 534 -13.46 5.18 -22.41
CA VAL A 534 -14.49 5.91 -21.64
C VAL A 534 -15.57 4.95 -21.16
N ALA A 535 -16.28 5.32 -20.09
CA ALA A 535 -17.45 4.58 -19.62
C ALA A 535 -18.71 5.11 -20.30
N LEU A 536 -19.40 4.26 -21.06
CA LEU A 536 -20.72 4.51 -21.62
C LEU A 536 -21.76 3.87 -20.70
N LEU A 537 -22.45 4.69 -19.91
CA LEU A 537 -23.23 4.23 -18.76
C LEU A 537 -24.68 3.89 -19.10
N GLY A 538 -25.27 4.47 -20.14
CA GLY A 538 -26.67 4.22 -20.47
C GLY A 538 -27.24 5.21 -21.48
N TYR A 539 -28.56 5.28 -21.55
CA TYR A 539 -29.29 6.07 -22.54
C TYR A 539 -30.51 6.77 -21.94
N ASP A 540 -30.71 8.04 -22.27
CA ASP A 540 -31.91 8.80 -21.94
C ASP A 540 -32.82 8.90 -23.17
N ALA A 541 -33.87 8.10 -23.22
CA ALA A 541 -34.86 8.09 -24.30
C ALA A 541 -35.66 9.40 -24.40
N GLY A 542 -35.59 10.25 -23.38
CA GLY A 542 -36.33 11.51 -23.30
C GLY A 542 -35.62 12.62 -24.04
N THR A 543 -34.28 12.59 -24.04
CA THR A 543 -33.44 13.53 -24.79
C THR A 543 -32.83 12.91 -26.05
N GLY A 544 -32.80 11.58 -26.13
CA GLY A 544 -32.15 10.83 -27.20
C GLY A 544 -30.63 10.77 -27.06
N GLU A 545 -30.10 10.95 -25.86
CA GLU A 545 -28.67 11.07 -25.59
C GLU A 545 -28.14 9.92 -24.73
N TYR A 546 -26.86 9.63 -24.89
CA TYR A 546 -26.12 8.63 -24.12
C TYR A 546 -25.41 9.28 -22.94
N LEU A 547 -25.28 8.55 -21.84
CA LEU A 547 -24.54 8.98 -20.66
C LEU A 547 -23.09 8.49 -20.74
N VAL A 548 -22.13 9.41 -20.64
CA VAL A 548 -20.70 9.12 -20.79
C VAL A 548 -19.92 9.71 -19.61
N VAL A 549 -19.03 8.92 -19.02
CA VAL A 549 -17.99 9.43 -18.13
C VAL A 549 -16.65 9.27 -18.82
N ASP A 550 -15.92 10.38 -18.89
CA ASP A 550 -14.66 10.48 -19.61
C ASP A 550 -13.53 10.71 -18.61
N PRO A 551 -12.64 9.73 -18.39
CA PRO A 551 -11.66 9.80 -17.30
C PRO A 551 -10.57 10.84 -17.53
N VAL A 552 -10.44 11.38 -18.75
CA VAL A 552 -9.45 12.42 -19.09
C VAL A 552 -10.08 13.82 -19.10
N SER A 553 -11.34 13.96 -18.67
CA SER A 553 -11.96 15.28 -18.49
C SER A 553 -11.11 16.20 -17.59
N SER A 554 -11.23 17.52 -17.73
CA SER A 554 -10.63 18.47 -16.79
C SER A 554 -11.33 18.38 -15.43
N VAL A 555 -10.75 18.99 -14.37
CA VAL A 555 -11.37 19.00 -13.03
C VAL A 555 -12.79 19.57 -13.10
N ASP A 556 -12.96 20.70 -13.79
CA ASP A 556 -14.26 21.38 -13.94
C ASP A 556 -15.25 20.63 -14.84
N ALA A 557 -14.77 19.60 -15.55
CA ALA A 557 -15.57 18.74 -16.41
C ALA A 557 -15.68 17.30 -15.87
N ASN A 558 -15.31 17.02 -14.62
CA ASN A 558 -15.49 15.69 -14.03
C ASN A 558 -16.94 15.43 -13.62
N GLN A 559 -17.74 15.03 -14.59
CA GLN A 559 -19.17 14.77 -14.42
C GLN A 559 -19.67 13.70 -15.40
N VAL A 560 -20.89 13.24 -15.20
CA VAL A 560 -21.59 12.43 -16.20
C VAL A 560 -22.05 13.35 -17.33
N HIS A 561 -21.51 13.14 -18.53
CA HIS A 561 -21.85 13.91 -19.73
C HIS A 561 -22.99 13.28 -20.51
N ARG A 562 -23.64 14.09 -21.34
CA ARG A 562 -24.61 13.67 -22.34
C ARG A 562 -24.01 13.80 -23.73
N ALA A 563 -24.10 12.74 -24.51
CA ALA A 563 -23.62 12.67 -25.89
C ALA A 563 -24.75 12.28 -26.84
N THR A 564 -24.81 12.91 -28.00
CA THR A 564 -25.67 12.44 -29.09
C THR A 564 -25.13 11.12 -29.66
N GLU A 565 -25.98 10.37 -30.35
CA GLU A 565 -25.54 9.16 -31.07
C GLU A 565 -24.38 9.45 -32.02
N ASP A 566 -24.46 10.55 -32.79
CA ASP A 566 -23.41 10.97 -33.71
C ASP A 566 -22.07 11.22 -33.01
N GLN A 567 -22.08 11.76 -31.79
CA GLN A 567 -20.87 11.99 -31.00
C GLN A 567 -20.25 10.67 -30.53
N VAL A 568 -21.06 9.74 -30.02
CA VAL A 568 -20.57 8.42 -29.57
C VAL A 568 -20.05 7.62 -30.76
N ARG A 569 -20.75 7.65 -31.90
CA ARG A 569 -20.30 7.02 -33.15
C ARG A 569 -18.97 7.60 -33.62
N ALA A 570 -18.87 8.93 -33.69
CA ALA A 570 -17.64 9.61 -34.08
C ALA A 570 -16.46 9.22 -33.18
N TYR A 571 -16.70 9.07 -31.87
CA TYR A 571 -15.68 8.66 -30.91
C TYR A 571 -15.18 7.23 -31.16
N ILE A 572 -16.10 6.26 -31.25
CA ILE A 572 -15.76 4.84 -31.43
C ILE A 572 -15.12 4.61 -32.80
N GLU A 573 -15.66 5.24 -33.84
CA GLU A 573 -15.26 4.98 -35.23
C GLU A 573 -14.00 5.75 -35.65
N ALA A 574 -13.52 6.69 -34.82
CA ALA A 574 -12.30 7.48 -35.09
C ALA A 574 -11.03 6.61 -35.29
N ARG A 575 -10.97 5.40 -34.71
CA ARG A 575 -9.87 4.45 -34.94
C ARG A 575 -9.97 3.66 -36.25
N GLY A 576 -11.10 3.73 -36.95
CA GLY A 576 -11.41 2.90 -38.12
C GLY A 576 -11.91 1.49 -37.79
N TRP A 577 -12.12 1.17 -36.50
CA TRP A 577 -12.71 -0.07 -36.01
C TRP A 577 -13.34 0.17 -34.63
N SER A 578 -14.43 -0.52 -34.32
CA SER A 578 -15.18 -0.38 -33.07
C SER A 578 -14.74 -1.41 -32.05
N LEU A 579 -14.67 -1.04 -30.77
CA LEU A 579 -14.35 -1.94 -29.67
C LEU A 579 -15.03 -1.48 -28.39
N GLY A 580 -15.65 -2.42 -27.67
CA GLY A 580 -16.16 -2.18 -26.34
C GLY A 580 -16.29 -3.47 -25.54
N VAL A 581 -16.33 -3.33 -24.21
CA VAL A 581 -16.59 -4.40 -23.27
C VAL A 581 -17.90 -4.07 -22.55
N ILE A 582 -18.95 -4.81 -22.83
CA ILE A 582 -20.27 -4.64 -22.20
C ILE A 582 -20.28 -5.41 -20.88
N ALA A 583 -20.77 -4.77 -19.82
CA ALA A 583 -21.08 -5.39 -18.54
C ALA A 583 -22.54 -5.87 -18.53
N GLU A 584 -22.78 -7.12 -18.14
CA GLU A 584 -24.09 -7.80 -18.19
C GLU A 584 -24.49 -8.49 -16.89
#